data_AF-A0A7S2CDD4-F1
#
_entry.id   AF-A0A7S2CDD4-F1
#
_cell.length_a   1.000
_cell.length_b   1.000
_cell.length_c   1.000
_cell.angle_alpha   90.00
_cell.angle_beta   90.00
_cell.angle_gamma   90.00
#
_symmetry.space_group_name_H-M   'P 1'
#
loop_
_entity.id
_entity.type
_entity.pdbx_description
1 polymer ?
#
loop_
_entity_poly.entity_id
_entity_poly.type
_entity_poly.pdbx_seq_one_letter_code
_entity_poly.pdbx_strand_id
1 'polypeptide(L)'
;EDYEELVADDRVKIKPAINQIEVNPFLYRQQTIGFFEAEGVKLQAYRALRDGKAFEHPVILEVAAKHSKSAAQVLGRWCVQKGFIYMPKSVKPERMVENAAVFDWELDEEDLGQLDSLTTPGTLETFKALYEKCVYRDTPTPDRKDGIKSITAG
;
A
#
# COMPACT_ATOMS: atom_id res chain seq x y z
N GLU A 1 14.41 -9.71 -0.16
CA GLU A 1 15.28 -9.71 -1.35
C GLU A 1 15.80 -8.30 -1.67
N ASP A 2 15.16 -7.46 -2.48
CA ASP A 2 15.74 -6.16 -2.91
C ASP A 2 16.23 -5.26 -1.76
N TYR A 3 15.46 -5.16 -0.68
CA TYR A 3 15.87 -4.36 0.49
C TYR A 3 17.09 -4.95 1.20
N GLU A 4 17.15 -6.27 1.35
CA GLU A 4 18.27 -6.96 1.99
C GLU A 4 19.55 -6.83 1.16
N GLU A 5 19.43 -6.94 -0.17
CA GLU A 5 20.53 -6.65 -1.10
C GLU A 5 21.01 -5.20 -0.96
N LEU A 6 20.08 -4.25 -0.93
CA LEU A 6 20.39 -2.83 -0.79
C LEU A 6 21.16 -2.53 0.51
N VAL A 7 20.73 -3.08 1.65
CA VAL A 7 21.38 -2.80 2.94
C VAL A 7 22.66 -3.62 3.18
N ALA A 8 22.88 -4.68 2.40
CA ALA A 8 24.12 -5.45 2.42
C ALA A 8 25.24 -4.78 1.60
N ASP A 9 24.91 -3.84 0.71
CA ASP A 9 25.90 -3.10 -0.07
C ASP A 9 26.63 -2.08 0.82
N ASP A 10 27.94 -2.28 1.01
CA ASP A 10 28.81 -1.40 1.81
C ASP A 10 28.81 0.06 1.34
N ARG A 11 28.40 0.35 0.10
CA ARG A 11 28.26 1.73 -0.42
C ARG A 11 27.04 2.44 0.17
N VAL A 12 26.03 1.69 0.62
CA VAL A 12 24.83 2.23 1.23
C VAL A 12 25.10 2.54 2.70
N LYS A 13 25.32 3.82 3.00
CA LYS A 13 25.61 4.30 4.36
C LYS A 13 24.36 4.66 5.16
N ILE A 14 23.23 4.86 4.49
CA ILE A 14 21.97 5.32 5.08
C ILE A 14 20.86 4.40 4.58
N LYS A 15 20.16 3.74 5.50
CA LYS A 15 19.01 2.90 5.17
C LYS A 15 17.84 3.77 4.68
N PRO A 16 16.97 3.25 3.77
CA PRO A 16 15.74 3.92 3.41
C PRO A 16 14.87 4.20 4.64
N ALA A 17 14.40 5.45 4.79
CA ALA A 17 13.49 5.79 5.88
C ALA A 17 12.05 5.31 5.61
N ILE A 18 11.68 5.22 4.33
CA ILE A 18 10.34 4.88 3.88
C ILE A 18 10.42 3.82 2.78
N ASN A 19 9.54 2.83 2.84
CA ASN A 19 9.25 1.93 1.74
C ASN A 19 7.79 2.13 1.29
N GLN A 20 7.60 2.54 0.04
CA GLN A 20 6.27 2.74 -0.54
C GLN A 20 5.83 1.44 -1.24
N ILE A 21 4.80 0.79 -0.71
CA ILE A 21 4.27 -0.47 -1.24
C ILE A 21 2.74 -0.42 -1.33
N GLU A 22 2.14 -1.25 -2.19
CA GLU A 22 0.69 -1.38 -2.21
C GLU A 22 0.20 -2.02 -0.91
N VAL A 23 -0.50 -1.28 -0.05
CA VAL A 23 -1.12 -1.80 1.17
C VAL A 23 -2.48 -1.13 1.39
N ASN A 24 -3.47 -1.95 1.68
CA ASN A 24 -4.87 -1.60 1.92
C ASN A 24 -5.58 -2.84 2.52
N PRO A 25 -6.85 -2.76 2.96
CA PRO A 25 -7.56 -3.89 3.55
C PRO A 25 -7.62 -5.16 2.69
N PHE A 26 -7.54 -5.04 1.36
CA PHE A 26 -7.57 -6.18 0.42
C PHE A 26 -6.18 -6.69 0.06
N LEU A 27 -5.12 -6.10 0.63
CA LEU A 27 -3.74 -6.48 0.42
C LEU A 27 -2.89 -6.15 1.65
N TYR A 28 -3.26 -6.76 2.77
CA TYR A 28 -2.63 -6.60 4.08
C TYR A 28 -1.59 -7.69 4.33
N ARG A 29 -0.39 -7.51 3.77
CA ARG A 29 0.73 -8.46 3.85
C ARG A 29 1.47 -8.36 5.19
N GLN A 30 0.88 -8.88 6.27
CA GLN A 30 1.39 -8.73 7.63
C GLN A 30 2.86 -9.12 7.81
N GLN A 31 3.32 -10.20 7.19
CA GLN A 31 4.73 -10.64 7.27
C GLN A 31 5.69 -9.60 6.66
N THR A 32 5.38 -9.08 5.47
CA THR A 32 6.17 -8.02 4.82
C THR A 32 6.15 -6.74 5.67
N ILE A 33 5.01 -6.43 6.28
CA ILE A 33 4.84 -5.24 7.10
C ILE A 33 5.70 -5.31 8.36
N GLY A 34 5.58 -6.42 9.11
CA GLY A 34 6.36 -6.64 10.32
C GLY A 34 7.88 -6.67 10.06
N PHE A 35 8.30 -7.17 8.89
CA PHE A 35 9.71 -7.10 8.49
C PHE A 35 10.22 -5.65 8.39
N PHE A 36 9.53 -4.78 7.62
CA PHE A 36 9.97 -3.39 7.45
C PHE A 36 9.85 -2.58 8.75
N GLU A 37 8.84 -2.85 9.57
CA GLU A 37 8.70 -2.24 10.89
C GLU A 37 9.86 -2.61 11.82
N ALA A 38 10.27 -3.88 11.84
CA ALA A 38 11.43 -4.34 12.62
C ALA A 38 12.75 -3.71 12.13
N GLU A 39 12.84 -3.42 10.84
CA GLU A 39 13.98 -2.70 10.24
C GLU A 39 13.96 -1.18 10.49
N GLY A 40 12.91 -0.66 11.14
CA GLY A 40 12.74 0.78 11.38
C GLY A 40 12.32 1.57 10.14
N VAL A 41 11.88 0.89 9.08
CA VAL A 41 11.46 1.49 7.81
C VAL A 41 9.95 1.74 7.86
N LYS A 42 9.54 3.00 7.66
CA LYS A 42 8.11 3.34 7.63
C LYS A 42 7.47 2.93 6.32
N LEU A 43 6.24 2.43 6.38
CA LEU A 43 5.50 2.07 5.18
C LEU A 43 4.62 3.22 4.71
N GLN A 44 4.73 3.53 3.42
CA GLN A 44 3.82 4.45 2.75
C GLN A 44 2.83 3.67 1.88
N ALA A 45 1.54 3.88 2.14
CA ALA A 45 0.46 3.11 1.56
C ALA A 45 0.14 3.58 0.14
N TYR A 46 0.73 2.91 -0.86
CA TYR A 46 0.32 3.06 -2.25
C TYR A 46 -1.03 2.37 -2.49
N ARG A 47 -1.87 2.99 -3.34
CA ARG A 47 -3.25 2.56 -3.65
C ARG A 47 -4.08 2.25 -2.39
N ALA A 48 -3.91 3.05 -1.34
CA ALA A 48 -4.72 2.97 -0.12
C ALA A 48 -6.24 2.94 -0.40
N LEU A 49 -6.70 3.66 -1.43
CA LEU A 49 -8.11 3.73 -1.83
C LEU A 49 -8.51 2.74 -2.96
N ARG A 50 -7.59 1.87 -3.40
CA ARG A 50 -7.78 0.90 -4.52
C ARG A 50 -8.44 1.47 -5.78
N ASP A 51 -8.07 2.69 -6.15
CA ASP A 51 -8.64 3.40 -7.30
C ASP A 51 -10.18 3.51 -7.27
N GLY A 52 -10.78 3.50 -6.08
CA GLY A 52 -12.23 3.55 -5.87
C GLY A 52 -12.97 2.21 -6.05
N LYS A 53 -12.28 1.14 -6.47
CA LYS A 53 -12.90 -0.18 -6.71
C LYS A 53 -13.41 -0.85 -5.43
N ALA A 54 -12.92 -0.41 -4.28
CA ALA A 54 -13.31 -0.93 -2.97
C ALA A 54 -14.56 -0.25 -2.38
N PHE A 55 -15.05 0.84 -2.98
CA PHE A 55 -16.06 1.68 -2.32
C PHE A 55 -17.43 1.01 -2.22
N GLU A 56 -17.72 0.06 -3.11
CA GLU A 56 -18.98 -0.70 -3.12
C GLU A 56 -18.88 -2.04 -2.37
N HIS A 57 -17.75 -2.32 -1.71
CA HIS A 57 -17.60 -3.59 -1.01
C HIS A 57 -18.50 -3.60 0.25
N PRO A 58 -19.31 -4.65 0.50
CA PRO A 58 -20.29 -4.67 1.58
C PRO A 58 -19.72 -4.31 2.95
N VAL A 59 -18.59 -4.91 3.33
CA VAL A 59 -17.90 -4.62 4.60
C VAL A 59 -17.46 -3.15 4.69
N ILE A 60 -16.99 -2.55 3.58
CA ILE A 60 -16.57 -1.14 3.58
C ILE A 60 -17.79 -0.23 3.76
N LEU A 61 -18.90 -0.54 3.10
CA LEU A 61 -20.15 0.21 3.23
C LEU A 61 -20.78 0.09 4.62
N GLU A 62 -20.72 -1.10 5.22
CA GLU A 62 -21.22 -1.34 6.57
C GLU A 62 -20.43 -0.53 7.60
N VAL A 63 -19.10 -0.61 7.57
CA VAL A 63 -18.22 0.18 8.45
C VAL A 63 -18.41 1.68 8.18
N ALA A 64 -18.52 2.09 6.91
CA ALA A 64 -18.78 3.48 6.54
C ALA A 64 -20.09 4.01 7.13
N ALA A 65 -21.17 3.22 7.06
CA ALA A 65 -22.47 3.55 7.62
C ALA A 65 -22.43 3.66 9.15
N LYS A 66 -21.77 2.70 9.84
CA LYS A 66 -21.57 2.71 11.30
C LYS A 66 -20.95 4.01 11.80
N HIS A 67 -19.96 4.54 11.07
CA HIS A 67 -19.23 5.76 11.45
C HIS A 67 -19.79 7.05 10.84
N SER A 68 -20.81 6.98 9.98
CA SER A 68 -21.28 8.11 9.18
C SER A 68 -20.15 8.76 8.36
N LYS A 69 -19.30 7.93 7.75
CA LYS A 69 -18.15 8.33 6.93
C LYS A 69 -18.29 7.74 5.53
N SER A 70 -17.47 8.21 4.59
CA SER A 70 -17.41 7.59 3.28
C SER A 70 -16.48 6.38 3.25
N ALA A 71 -16.65 5.53 2.24
CA ALA A 71 -15.73 4.41 1.99
C ALA A 71 -14.27 4.86 1.85
N ALA A 72 -14.03 6.04 1.24
CA ALA A 72 -12.68 6.60 1.11
C ALA A 72 -12.08 6.93 2.48
N GLN A 73 -12.89 7.53 3.37
CA GLN A 73 -12.47 7.85 4.73
C GLN A 73 -12.21 6.58 5.56
N VAL A 74 -13.03 5.53 5.43
CA VAL A 74 -12.79 4.24 6.10
C VAL A 74 -11.45 3.63 5.70
N LEU A 75 -11.17 3.56 4.40
CA LEU A 75 -9.90 3.03 3.91
C LEU A 75 -8.70 3.88 4.35
N GLY A 76 -8.85 5.20 4.32
CA GLY A 76 -7.83 6.14 4.80
C GLY A 76 -7.59 6.00 6.31
N ARG A 77 -8.66 5.91 7.10
CA ARG A 77 -8.59 5.77 8.55
C ARG A 77 -7.95 4.44 8.96
N TRP A 78 -8.28 3.35 8.26
CA TRP A 78 -7.62 2.06 8.45
C TRP A 78 -6.11 2.19 8.24
N CYS A 79 -5.67 2.85 7.17
CA CYS A 79 -4.23 3.05 6.91
C CYS A 79 -3.54 3.82 8.06
N VAL A 80 -4.17 4.90 8.51
CA VAL A 80 -3.63 5.75 9.59
C VAL A 80 -3.56 4.99 10.92
N GLN A 81 -4.62 4.26 11.31
CA GLN A 81 -4.61 3.47 12.55
C GLN A 81 -3.64 2.29 12.53
N LYS A 82 -3.36 1.73 11.35
CA LYS A 82 -2.31 0.73 11.17
C LYS A 82 -0.89 1.32 11.18
N GLY A 83 -0.75 2.64 11.29
CA GLY A 83 0.55 3.32 11.34
C GLY A 83 1.19 3.55 9.96
N PHE A 84 0.45 3.36 8.87
CA PHE A 84 0.95 3.61 7.53
C PHE A 84 0.87 5.10 7.17
N ILE A 85 1.83 5.57 6.39
CA ILE A 85 1.78 6.89 5.78
C ILE A 85 0.73 6.86 4.67
N TYR A 86 -0.44 7.43 4.93
CA TYR A 86 -1.56 7.52 3.99
C TYR A 86 -1.33 8.62 2.95
N MET A 87 -1.40 8.28 1.66
CA MET A 87 -1.16 9.21 0.54
C MET A 87 -2.26 9.09 -0.53
N PRO A 88 -3.45 9.70 -0.33
CA PRO A 88 -4.51 9.67 -1.31
C PRO A 88 -4.21 10.60 -2.49
N LYS A 89 -4.68 10.20 -3.69
CA LYS A 89 -4.69 11.04 -4.88
C LYS A 89 -6.11 11.47 -5.21
N SER A 90 -6.32 12.76 -5.45
CA SER A 90 -7.54 13.30 -6.04
C SER A 90 -7.22 14.50 -6.93
N VAL A 91 -8.02 14.71 -7.96
CA VAL A 91 -8.04 15.94 -8.77
C VAL A 91 -9.28 16.81 -8.49
N LYS A 92 -10.21 16.29 -7.67
CA LYS A 92 -11.44 17.00 -7.27
C LYS A 92 -11.25 17.59 -5.89
N PRO A 93 -11.38 18.92 -5.70
CA PRO A 93 -11.17 19.58 -4.41
C PRO A 93 -12.01 19.01 -3.28
N GLU A 94 -13.28 18.66 -3.55
CA GLU A 94 -14.21 18.14 -2.54
C GLU A 94 -13.69 16.82 -1.97
N ARG A 95 -13.18 15.95 -2.85
CA ARG A 95 -12.55 14.67 -2.46
C ARG A 95 -11.21 14.85 -1.75
N MET A 96 -10.47 15.94 -2.03
CA MET A 96 -9.24 16.22 -1.30
C MET A 96 -9.53 16.55 0.16
N VAL A 97 -10.56 17.37 0.40
CA VAL A 97 -11.03 17.70 1.76
C VAL A 97 -11.55 16.45 2.46
N GLU A 98 -12.40 15.67 1.78
CA GLU A 98 -12.95 14.42 2.30
C GLU A 98 -11.86 13.41 2.68
N ASN A 99 -10.90 13.16 1.78
CA ASN A 99 -9.80 12.23 2.02
C ASN A 99 -8.89 12.69 3.17
N ALA A 100 -8.77 13.99 3.43
CA ALA A 100 -7.99 14.51 4.56
C ALA A 100 -8.71 14.38 5.91
N ALA A 101 -10.04 14.27 5.92
CA ALA A 101 -10.88 14.17 7.12
C ALA A 101 -10.91 12.73 7.69
N VAL A 102 -9.74 12.21 8.06
CA VAL A 102 -9.53 10.86 8.60
C VAL A 102 -8.84 10.84 9.98
N PHE A 103 -8.53 12.01 10.55
CA PHE A 103 -7.74 12.11 11.79
C PHE A 103 -8.59 12.38 13.04
N ASP A 104 -9.83 12.82 12.87
CA ASP A 104 -10.75 13.30 13.92
C ASP A 104 -11.75 12.25 14.43
N TRP A 105 -11.61 10.99 14.00
CA TRP A 105 -12.46 9.86 14.41
C TRP A 105 -11.65 8.56 14.34
N GLU A 106 -12.20 7.45 14.84
CA GLU A 106 -11.52 6.15 14.84
C GLU A 106 -12.45 4.97 14.53
N LEU A 107 -11.86 3.94 13.92
CA LEU A 107 -12.41 2.60 13.77
C LEU A 107 -12.17 1.84 15.08
N ASP A 108 -13.18 1.11 15.55
CA ASP A 108 -13.00 0.24 16.72
C ASP A 108 -12.31 -1.08 16.35
N GLU A 109 -12.02 -1.89 17.37
CA GLU A 109 -11.31 -3.17 17.19
C GLU A 109 -12.09 -4.15 16.31
N GLU A 110 -13.42 -4.13 16.38
CA GLU A 110 -14.28 -4.98 15.55
C GLU A 110 -14.14 -4.57 14.08
N ASP A 111 -14.25 -3.27 13.78
CA ASP A 111 -14.13 -2.76 12.42
C ASP A 111 -12.74 -3.03 11.84
N LEU A 112 -11.68 -2.82 12.64
CA LEU A 112 -10.31 -3.13 12.24
C LEU A 112 -10.17 -4.62 11.92
N GLY A 113 -10.72 -5.51 12.75
CA GLY A 113 -10.72 -6.95 12.52
C GLY A 113 -11.46 -7.35 11.24
N GLN A 114 -12.63 -6.75 10.99
CA GLN A 114 -13.39 -6.96 9.76
C GLN A 114 -12.58 -6.54 8.53
N LEU A 115 -11.97 -5.35 8.56
CA LEU A 115 -11.18 -4.82 7.45
C LEU A 115 -9.90 -5.65 7.21
N ASP A 116 -9.22 -6.08 8.26
CA ASP A 116 -8.04 -6.93 8.16
C ASP A 116 -8.34 -8.28 7.49
N SER A 117 -9.55 -8.81 7.72
CA SER A 117 -10.01 -10.09 7.17
C SER A 117 -10.28 -10.05 5.66
N LEU A 118 -10.36 -8.86 5.05
CA LEU A 118 -10.58 -8.69 3.62
C LEU A 118 -9.41 -9.17 2.76
N THR A 119 -8.23 -9.31 3.37
CA THR A 119 -7.09 -9.98 2.73
C THR A 119 -7.19 -11.48 2.96
N THR A 120 -7.38 -12.22 1.87
CA THR A 120 -7.48 -13.69 1.89
C THR A 120 -6.26 -14.34 1.26
N PRO A 121 -5.99 -15.63 1.52
CA PRO A 121 -4.93 -16.37 0.82
C PRO A 121 -5.00 -16.23 -0.70
N GLY A 122 -6.20 -16.29 -1.29
CA GLY A 122 -6.39 -16.14 -2.74
C GLY A 122 -6.04 -14.73 -3.26
N THR A 123 -6.29 -13.68 -2.49
CA THR A 123 -5.85 -12.32 -2.86
C THR A 123 -4.33 -12.20 -2.83
N LEU A 124 -3.67 -12.85 -1.86
CA LEU A 124 -2.21 -12.88 -1.76
C LEU A 124 -1.57 -13.67 -2.90
N GLU A 125 -2.13 -14.82 -3.27
CA GLU A 125 -1.69 -15.61 -4.42
C GLU A 125 -1.85 -14.84 -5.74
N THR A 126 -2.98 -14.17 -5.92
CA THR A 126 -3.24 -13.33 -7.10
C THR A 126 -2.22 -12.19 -7.18
N PHE A 127 -1.96 -11.52 -6.05
CA PHE A 127 -0.93 -10.49 -5.98
C PHE A 127 0.46 -11.05 -6.28
N LYS A 128 0.82 -12.20 -5.70
CA LYS A 128 2.11 -12.85 -5.92
C LYS A 128 2.32 -13.19 -7.40
N ALA A 129 1.33 -13.80 -8.05
CA ALA A 129 1.39 -14.11 -9.48
C ALA A 129 1.52 -12.86 -10.36
N LEU A 130 0.80 -11.78 -10.01
CA LEU A 130 0.93 -10.49 -10.69
C LEU A 130 2.34 -9.91 -10.48
N TYR A 131 2.83 -9.93 -9.24
CA TYR A 131 4.15 -9.42 -8.88
C TYR A 131 5.24 -10.18 -9.62
N GLU A 132 5.24 -11.51 -9.61
CA GLU A 132 6.20 -12.33 -10.36
C GLU A 132 6.16 -12.07 -11.87
N LYS A 133 4.97 -11.82 -12.44
CA LYS A 133 4.83 -11.43 -13.85
C LYS A 133 5.38 -10.03 -14.14
N CYS A 134 5.18 -9.08 -13.22
CA CYS A 134 5.55 -7.67 -13.38
C CYS A 134 7.00 -7.37 -12.97
N VAL A 135 7.63 -8.22 -12.14
CA VAL A 135 9.05 -8.16 -11.77
C VAL A 135 9.94 -8.72 -12.89
N TYR A 136 9.49 -8.61 -14.14
CA TYR A 136 10.38 -8.73 -15.28
C TYR A 136 11.39 -7.59 -15.17
N ARG A 137 12.57 -7.97 -14.65
CA ARG A 137 13.62 -7.07 -14.19
C ARG A 137 13.93 -6.02 -15.25
N ASP A 138 13.54 -4.77 -15.00
CA ASP A 138 14.16 -3.58 -15.63
C ASP A 138 15.63 -3.45 -15.20
N THR A 139 16.10 -4.28 -14.26
CA THR A 139 17.51 -4.44 -13.90
C THR A 139 18.21 -5.25 -14.99
N PRO A 140 19.01 -4.62 -15.87
CA PRO A 140 19.80 -5.37 -16.84
C PRO A 140 20.75 -6.31 -16.10
N THR A 141 20.72 -7.58 -16.46
CA THR A 141 21.76 -8.53 -16.05
C THR A 141 22.90 -8.47 -17.08
N PRO A 142 24.12 -8.95 -16.76
CA PRO A 142 25.23 -8.95 -17.73
C PRO A 142 24.88 -9.60 -19.08
N ASP A 143 23.94 -10.53 -19.05
CA ASP A 143 23.41 -11.35 -20.12
C ASP A 143 22.08 -10.84 -20.73
N ARG A 144 21.46 -9.80 -20.17
CA ARG A 144 20.16 -9.29 -20.64
C ARG A 144 20.03 -7.77 -20.55
N LYS A 145 19.96 -7.11 -21.71
CA LYS A 145 19.78 -5.64 -21.84
C LYS A 145 18.39 -5.23 -22.34
N ASP A 146 17.47 -6.17 -22.48
CA ASP A 146 16.12 -5.91 -22.98
C ASP A 146 15.32 -5.16 -21.91
N GLY A 147 14.81 -3.96 -22.24
CA GLY A 147 14.05 -3.11 -21.31
C GLY A 147 14.64 -1.71 -21.10
N ILE A 148 15.91 -1.49 -21.47
CA ILE A 148 16.48 -0.14 -21.50
C ILE A 148 15.85 0.62 -22.67
N LYS A 149 14.85 1.47 -22.41
CA LYS A 149 14.50 2.53 -23.36
C LYS A 149 15.76 3.36 -23.56
N SER A 150 16.35 3.31 -24.76
CA SER A 150 17.41 4.25 -25.11
C SER A 150 16.81 5.65 -24.99
N ILE A 151 17.32 6.44 -24.04
CA ILE A 151 17.06 7.87 -24.03
C ILE A 151 17.95 8.44 -25.14
N THR A 152 17.55 8.21 -26.38
CA THR A 152 18.07 8.93 -27.52
C THR A 152 17.36 10.27 -27.48
N ALA A 153 18.07 11.30 -27.01
CA ALA A 153 17.63 12.67 -27.10
C ALA A 153 17.33 13.02 -28.56
N GLY A 154 16.11 13.46 -28.82
CA GLY A 154 15.61 13.99 -30.08
C GLY A 154 14.58 15.06 -29.79
#